data_AF-A0A6I5VGJ7-F1
#
_entry.id   AF-A0A6I5VGJ7-F1
#
_cell.length_a   1.000
_cell.length_b   1.000
_cell.length_c   1.000
_cell.angle_alpha   90.00
_cell.angle_beta   90.00
_cell.angle_gamma   90.00
#
_symmetry.space_group_name_H-M   'P 1'
#
loop_
_entity.id
_entity.type
_entity.pdbx_description
1 polymer ?
#
loop_
_entity_poly.entity_id
_entity_poly.type
_entity_poly.pdbx_seq_one_letter_code
_entity_poly.pdbx_strand_id
1 'polypeptide(L)' 'MIDEAELDAISVVSPEDLHHPIVMAALRAGLHALCEKPMAFSAVESAEMLSTAGASA' A
#
# COMPACT_ATOMS: atom_id res chain seq x y z
N MET A 1 7.20 9.83 -8.46
CA MET A 1 7.31 10.06 -7.00
C MET A 1 7.98 8.88 -6.31
N ILE A 2 7.42 7.66 -6.31
CA ILE A 2 8.10 6.50 -5.67
C ILE A 2 9.33 6.03 -6.47
N ASP A 3 9.34 6.21 -7.79
CA ASP A 3 10.48 5.87 -8.65
C ASP A 3 11.53 6.99 -8.76
N GLU A 4 11.29 8.12 -8.11
CA GLU A 4 12.14 9.32 -8.22
C GLU A 4 13.17 9.43 -7.07
N ALA A 5 13.09 8.55 -6.07
CA ALA A 5 14.00 8.51 -4.94
C ALA A 5 14.12 7.08 -4.40
N GLU A 6 15.26 6.77 -3.78
CA GLU A 6 15.42 5.54 -3.00
C GLU A 6 14.68 5.72 -1.67
N LEU A 7 13.54 5.05 -1.54
CA LEU A 7 12.69 5.07 -0.36
C LEU A 7 12.67 3.67 0.28
N ASP A 8 12.48 3.63 1.60
CA ASP A 8 12.24 2.36 2.31
C ASP A 8 10.74 2.12 2.55
N ALA A 9 9.96 3.21 2.69
CA ALA A 9 8.56 3.13 3.08
C ALA A 9 7.73 4.36 2.66
N ILE A 10 6.41 4.20 2.65
CA ILE A 10 5.43 5.28 2.48
C ILE A 10 4.35 5.27 3.57
N SER A 11 3.76 6.45 3.83
CA SER A 11 2.55 6.62 4.63
C SER A 11 1.42 7.12 3.74
N VAL A 12 0.35 6.33 3.63
CA VAL A 12 -0.80 6.60 2.76
C VAL A 12 -1.93 7.20 3.60
N VAL A 13 -2.19 8.49 3.38
CA VAL A 13 -3.21 9.30 4.08
C VAL A 13 -4.13 9.96 3.04
N SER A 14 -4.56 9.17 2.05
CA SER A 14 -5.44 9.61 0.98
C SER A 14 -6.92 9.35 1.33
N PRO A 15 -7.88 9.77 0.49
CA PRO A 15 -9.22 9.21 0.53
C PRO A 15 -9.22 7.66 0.45
N GLU A 16 -10.26 7.05 1.04
CA GLU A 16 -10.38 5.59 1.24
C GLU A 16 -10.31 4.78 -0.07
N ASP A 17 -10.83 5.30 -1.18
CA ASP A 17 -10.81 4.67 -2.51
C ASP A 17 -9.41 4.53 -3.08
N LEU A 18 -8.50 5.37 -2.62
CA LEU A 18 -7.16 5.43 -3.14
C LEU A 18 -6.17 4.60 -2.32
N HIS A 19 -6.56 4.13 -1.13
CA HIS A 19 -5.69 3.31 -0.29
C HIS A 19 -5.21 2.04 -0.99
N HIS A 20 -6.15 1.24 -1.51
CA HIS A 20 -5.80 -0.02 -2.20
C HIS A 20 -4.86 0.20 -3.39
N PRO A 21 -5.19 1.03 -4.40
CA PRO A 21 -4.30 1.17 -5.56
C PRO A 21 -2.93 1.76 -5.20
N ILE A 22 -2.85 2.69 -4.24
CA ILE A 22 -1.59 3.30 -3.81
C ILE A 22 -0.72 2.28 -3.06
N VAL A 23 -1.27 1.60 -2.05
CA VAL A 23 -0.53 0.61 -1.25
C VAL A 23 -0.05 -0.53 -2.14
N MET A 24 -0.90 -1.03 -3.03
CA MET A 24 -0.52 -2.09 -3.95
C MET A 24 0.61 -1.68 -4.90
N ALA A 25 0.62 -0.43 -5.37
CA ALA A 25 1.73 0.09 -6.18
C ALA A 25 3.04 0.14 -5.36
N ALA A 26 2.99 0.61 -4.12
CA ALA A 26 4.16 0.71 -3.25
C ALA A 26 4.75 -0.66 -2.88
N LEU A 27 3.89 -1.61 -2.48
CA LEU A 27 4.33 -2.97 -2.13
C LEU A 27 4.96 -3.69 -3.33
N ARG A 28 4.44 -3.49 -4.54
CA ARG A 28 5.03 -4.03 -5.78
C ARG A 28 6.35 -3.38 -6.16
N ALA A 29 6.57 -2.14 -5.74
CA ALA A 29 7.85 -1.44 -5.87
C ALA A 29 8.88 -1.85 -4.80
N GLY A 30 8.52 -2.76 -3.88
CA GLY A 30 9.39 -3.20 -2.79
C GLY A 30 9.41 -2.26 -1.58
N LEU A 31 8.48 -1.30 -1.51
CA LEU A 31 8.39 -0.35 -0.40
C LEU A 31 7.47 -0.88 0.70
N HIS A 32 7.81 -0.62 1.96
CA HIS A 32 6.87 -0.81 3.05
C HIS A 32 5.75 0.25 3.00
N ALA A 33 4.53 -0.10 3.38
CA ALA A 33 3.40 0.82 3.37
C ALA A 33 2.67 0.84 4.70
N LEU A 34 2.55 2.03 5.30
CA LEU A 34 1.62 2.32 6.39
C LEU A 34 0.35 2.93 5.79
N CYS A 35 -0.81 2.30 6.00
CA CYS A 35 -2.09 2.76 5.47
C CYS A 35 -2.97 3.30 6.59
N GLU A 36 -3.47 4.53 6.45
CA GLU A 36 -4.43 5.09 7.39
C GLU A 36 -5.78 4.36 7.37
N LYS A 37 -6.55 4.52 8.45
CA LYS A 37 -7.86 3.88 8.58
C LYS A 37 -8.96 4.66 7.83
N PRO A 38 -9.95 3.97 7.24
CA PRO A 38 -10.02 2.52 7.05
C PRO A 38 -9.03 2.04 5.96
N MET A 39 -8.48 0.83 6.13
CA MET A 39 -7.41 0.31 5.27
C MET A 39 -7.81 0.18 3.79
N ALA A 40 -9.06 -0.22 3.52
CA ALA A 40 -9.64 -0.33 2.19
C ALA A 40 -11.17 -0.35 2.28
N PHE A 41 -11.86 -0.26 1.13
CA PHE A 41 -13.32 -0.26 1.07
C PHE A 41 -13.95 -1.63 1.35
N SER A 42 -13.18 -2.70 1.23
CA SER A 42 -13.65 -4.05 1.47
C SER A 42 -12.61 -4.94 2.15
N ALA A 43 -13.10 -6.00 2.78
CA ALA A 43 -12.25 -7.05 3.34
C ALA A 43 -11.45 -7.78 2.26
N VAL A 44 -11.97 -7.86 1.02
CA VAL A 44 -11.29 -8.48 -0.12
C VAL A 44 -10.06 -7.68 -0.50
N GLU A 45 -10.20 -6.37 -0.66
CA GLU A 45 -9.08 -5.46 -0.93
C GLU A 45 -8.04 -5.49 0.19
N SER A 46 -8.49 -5.46 1.44
CA SER A 46 -7.60 -5.57 2.60
C SER A 46 -6.81 -6.88 2.61
N ALA A 47 -7.45 -8.00 2.25
CA ALA A 47 -6.81 -9.30 2.17
C ALA A 47 -5.76 -9.37 1.04
N GLU A 48 -6.03 -8.75 -0.11
CA GLU A 48 -5.09 -8.65 -1.23
C GLU A 48 -3.84 -7.84 -0.83
N MET A 49 -4.05 -6.70 -0.16
CA MET A 49 -2.95 -5.87 0.37
C MET A 49 -2.09 -6.65 1.35
N LEU A 50 -2.70 -7.40 2.27
CA LEU A 50 -1.97 -8.24 3.23
C LEU A 50 -1.19 -9.36 2.53
N SER A 51 -1.81 -10.05 1.59
CA SER A 51 -1.15 -11.13 0.84
C SER A 51 0.06 -10.61 0.06
N THR A 52 -0.06 -9.42 -0.52
CA THR A 52 1.03 -8.77 -1.26
C THR A 52 2.15 -8.36 -0.31
N ALA A 53 1.80 -7.74 0.83
CA ALA A 53 2.79 -7.33 1.83
C ALA A 53 3.59 -8.51 2.41
N GLY A 54 2.97 -9.69 2.57
CA GLY A 54 3.66 -10.91 3.00
C GLY A 54 4.52 -11.57 1.92
N ALA A 55 4.31 -11.23 0.64
CA ALA A 55 5.09 -11.72 -0.49
C ALA A 55 6.24 -10.79 -0.88
N SER A 56 6.13 -9.50 -0.56
CA SER A 56 7.18 -8.51 -0.72
C SER A 56 8.21 -8.66 0.41
N ALA A 57 9.49 -8.84 0.04
CA ALA A 57 10.61 -9.04 0.96
C ALA A 57 11.34 -7.72 1.27
#